data_AF-A0A914SPN9-F1
#
_entry.id   AF-A0A914SPN9-F1
#
_cell.length_a   1.000
_cell.length_b   1.000
_cell.length_c   1.000
_cell.angle_alpha   90.00
_cell.angle_beta   90.00
_cell.angle_gamma   90.00
#
_symmetry.space_group_name_H-M   'P 1'
#
loop_
_entity.id
_entity.type
_entity.pdbx_description
1 polymer ?
#
loop_
_entity_poly.entity_id
_entity_poly.type
_entity_poly.pdbx_seq_one_letter_code
_entity_poly.pdbx_strand_id
1 'polypeptide(L)'
;IVLPSSLPKQFYEEPSIVATTKESHVHQIFNALYEKIDNGRSILVICESIKQANDLSKKVKKLASEHSIKDKNFNVEPFTKAVLYCRDHEKFEYGDGTSLLKPKNIIYSTNLAGRGTDIRLDEELKNNGGLHVIVAYLPENLRVEEQAFGRAARCGDQGTAQLIVYANEIEHGKNLNISKLKLKRNAKEIRRIQKITDYYQEK
;
A
#
# COMPACT_ATOMS: atom_id res chain seq x y z
N ILE A 1 4.87 26.55 6.46
CA ILE A 1 4.75 26.41 7.93
C ILE A 1 4.50 24.93 8.23
N VAL A 2 5.37 24.28 9.00
CA VAL A 2 5.18 22.88 9.40
C VAL A 2 4.53 22.90 10.78
N LEU A 3 3.33 22.33 10.90
CA LEU A 3 2.65 22.19 12.19
C LEU A 3 3.12 20.90 12.87
N PRO A 4 3.41 20.92 14.18
CA PRO A 4 3.79 19.72 14.91
C PRO A 4 2.60 18.76 15.04
N SER A 5 2.88 17.46 15.08
CA SER A 5 1.85 16.44 15.32
C SER A 5 1.45 16.41 16.81
N SER A 6 0.19 16.04 17.08
CA SER A 6 -0.33 15.91 18.45
C SER A 6 0.41 14.83 19.25
N LEU A 7 0.78 13.73 18.60
CA LEU A 7 1.55 12.62 19.17
C LEU A 7 2.72 12.26 18.25
N PRO A 8 3.82 11.69 18.79
CA PRO A 8 4.95 11.25 17.98
C PRO A 8 4.54 10.12 17.06
N LYS A 9 4.94 10.22 15.78
CA LYS A 9 4.60 9.22 14.76
C LYS A 9 5.41 7.94 14.99
N GLN A 10 4.74 6.82 15.30
CA GLN A 10 5.37 5.49 15.43
C GLN A 10 5.29 4.74 14.09
N PHE A 11 6.10 5.18 13.12
CA PHE A 11 6.08 4.65 11.76
C PHE A 11 7.42 4.04 11.36
N TYR A 12 7.37 2.85 10.77
CA TYR A 12 8.54 2.17 10.23
C TYR A 12 8.34 1.82 8.74
N GLU A 13 9.26 2.28 7.90
CA GLU A 13 9.32 1.90 6.48
C GLU A 13 10.11 0.60 6.34
N GLU A 14 9.44 -0.45 5.90
CA GLU A 14 10.09 -1.73 5.60
C GLU A 14 10.90 -1.64 4.29
N PRO A 15 11.99 -2.42 4.17
CA PRO A 15 12.79 -2.45 2.95
C PRO A 15 11.93 -2.73 1.72
N SER A 16 12.09 -1.89 0.70
CA SER A 16 11.32 -2.01 -0.53
C SER A 16 11.75 -3.24 -1.34
N ILE A 17 10.80 -3.91 -1.96
CA ILE A 17 11.03 -5.09 -2.80
C ILE A 17 10.84 -4.71 -4.26
N VAL A 18 11.80 -5.10 -5.10
CA VAL A 18 11.69 -4.95 -6.57
C VAL A 18 11.51 -6.34 -7.17
N ALA A 19 10.38 -6.54 -7.84
CA ALA A 19 10.08 -7.75 -8.58
C ALA A 19 10.47 -7.62 -10.06
N THR A 20 11.01 -8.70 -10.62
CA THR A 20 11.47 -8.77 -12.02
C THR A 20 10.35 -9.12 -12.99
N THR A 21 9.32 -9.85 -12.56
CA THR A 21 8.15 -10.25 -13.38
C THR A 21 6.85 -9.86 -12.70
N LYS A 22 5.76 -9.74 -13.48
CA LYS A 22 4.42 -9.48 -12.94
C LYS A 22 3.95 -10.60 -12.02
N GLU A 23 4.27 -11.87 -12.31
CA GLU A 23 3.92 -12.97 -11.42
C GLU A 23 4.72 -12.90 -10.12
N SER A 24 6.04 -12.63 -10.20
CA SER A 24 6.88 -12.44 -9.02
C SER A 24 6.38 -11.30 -8.15
N HIS A 25 5.93 -10.19 -8.75
CA HIS A 25 5.35 -9.06 -8.04
C HIS A 25 4.12 -9.46 -7.22
N VAL A 26 3.20 -10.20 -7.83
CA VAL A 26 2.00 -10.70 -7.14
C VAL A 26 2.37 -11.69 -6.04
N HIS A 27 3.34 -12.58 -6.27
CA HIS A 27 3.82 -13.52 -5.26
C HIS A 27 4.47 -12.82 -4.07
N GLN A 28 5.28 -11.78 -4.30
CA GLN A 28 5.90 -11.02 -3.21
C GLN A 28 4.86 -10.26 -2.39
N ILE A 29 3.84 -9.68 -3.04
CA ILE A 29 2.71 -9.08 -2.33
C ILE A 29 1.96 -10.14 -1.52
N PHE A 30 1.70 -11.31 -2.10
CA PHE A 30 1.02 -12.40 -1.40
C PHE A 30 1.79 -12.86 -0.16
N ASN A 31 3.12 -13.04 -0.27
CA ASN A 31 3.97 -13.44 0.85
C ASN A 31 3.96 -12.38 1.96
N ALA A 32 4.09 -11.09 1.61
CA ALA A 32 4.01 -10.00 2.56
C ALA A 32 2.62 -9.94 3.24
N LEU A 33 1.54 -10.12 2.48
CA LEU A 33 0.19 -10.20 3.01
C LEU A 33 0.06 -11.35 4.02
N TYR A 34 0.53 -12.53 3.66
CA TYR A 34 0.45 -13.74 4.47
C TYR A 34 1.17 -13.56 5.81
N GLU A 35 2.42 -13.12 5.78
CA GLU A 35 3.23 -12.91 6.99
C GLU A 35 2.56 -11.92 7.95
N LYS A 36 2.04 -10.80 7.46
CA LYS A 36 1.44 -9.78 8.33
C LYS A 36 0.06 -10.20 8.85
N ILE A 37 -0.72 -10.94 8.07
CA ILE A 37 -2.02 -11.48 8.51
C ILE A 37 -1.84 -12.57 9.57
N ASP A 38 -0.81 -13.41 9.42
CA ASP A 38 -0.47 -14.43 10.42
C ASP A 38 -0.12 -13.78 11.77
N ASN A 39 0.61 -12.66 11.74
CA ASN A 39 0.86 -11.79 12.88
C ASN A 39 -0.38 -11.02 13.40
N GLY A 40 -1.58 -11.26 12.86
CA GLY A 40 -2.81 -10.61 13.31
C GLY A 40 -2.96 -9.15 12.88
N ARG A 41 -2.20 -8.70 11.87
CA ARG A 41 -2.28 -7.32 11.36
C ARG A 41 -3.29 -7.20 10.23
N SER A 42 -3.72 -5.96 10.00
CA SER A 42 -4.55 -5.59 8.85
C SER A 42 -3.75 -4.75 7.87
N ILE A 43 -4.12 -4.86 6.60
CA ILE A 43 -3.28 -4.40 5.50
C ILE A 43 -4.08 -3.57 4.51
N LEU A 44 -3.52 -2.43 4.11
CA LEU A 44 -4.02 -1.59 3.04
C LEU A 44 -3.08 -1.68 1.84
N VAL A 45 -3.56 -2.24 0.74
CA VAL A 45 -2.83 -2.36 -0.52
C VAL A 45 -3.26 -1.23 -1.45
N ILE A 46 -2.32 -0.38 -1.83
CA ILE A 46 -2.54 0.74 -2.74
C ILE A 46 -2.03 0.38 -4.12
N CYS A 47 -2.95 0.35 -5.08
CA CYS A 47 -2.71 0.08 -6.49
C CYS A 47 -2.79 1.36 -7.32
N GLU A 48 -2.15 1.34 -8.49
CA GLU A 48 -2.17 2.46 -9.43
C GLU A 48 -3.55 2.64 -10.07
N SER A 49 -4.18 1.51 -10.45
CA SER A 49 -5.46 1.50 -11.17
C SER A 49 -6.47 0.53 -10.56
N ILE A 50 -7.75 0.81 -10.78
CA ILE A 50 -8.88 -0.07 -10.39
C ILE A 50 -8.71 -1.46 -11.02
N LYS A 51 -8.23 -1.53 -12.27
CA LYS A 51 -7.96 -2.79 -12.97
C LYS A 51 -6.90 -3.62 -12.26
N GLN A 52 -5.81 -2.97 -11.83
CA GLN A 52 -4.74 -3.64 -11.08
C GLN A 52 -5.23 -4.12 -9.72
N ALA A 53 -6.01 -3.32 -8.99
CA ALA A 53 -6.61 -3.72 -7.72
C ALA A 53 -7.50 -4.95 -7.85
N ASN A 54 -8.36 -4.97 -8.88
CA ASN A 54 -9.25 -6.11 -9.15
C ASN A 54 -8.47 -7.37 -9.55
N ASP A 55 -7.46 -7.24 -10.42
CA ASP A 55 -6.62 -8.36 -10.86
C ASP A 55 -5.81 -8.94 -9.69
N LEU A 56 -5.19 -8.08 -8.88
CA LEU A 56 -4.44 -8.48 -7.69
C LEU A 56 -5.34 -9.19 -6.68
N SER A 57 -6.53 -8.66 -6.39
CA SER A 57 -7.50 -9.28 -5.50
C SER A 57 -7.90 -10.69 -5.97
N LYS A 58 -8.17 -10.87 -7.26
CA LYS A 58 -8.49 -12.20 -7.85
C LYS A 58 -7.31 -13.16 -7.74
N LYS A 59 -6.10 -12.71 -8.06
CA LYS A 59 -4.89 -13.55 -8.02
C LYS A 59 -4.54 -13.96 -6.59
N VAL A 60 -4.61 -13.03 -5.65
CA VAL A 60 -4.38 -13.31 -4.22
C VAL A 60 -5.40 -14.32 -3.70
N LYS A 61 -6.69 -14.17 -4.04
CA LYS A 61 -7.72 -15.16 -3.66
C LYS A 61 -7.43 -16.55 -4.23
N LYS A 62 -7.00 -16.63 -5.48
CA LYS A 62 -6.60 -17.88 -6.12
C LYS A 62 -5.40 -18.52 -5.39
N LEU A 63 -4.33 -17.76 -5.17
CA LEU A 63 -3.13 -18.23 -4.46
C LEU A 63 -3.45 -18.65 -3.02
N ALA A 64 -4.32 -17.92 -2.33
CA ALA A 64 -4.79 -18.28 -0.99
C ALA A 64 -5.54 -19.61 -0.99
N SER A 65 -6.43 -19.84 -1.97
CA SER A 65 -7.13 -21.13 -2.08
C SER A 65 -6.18 -22.29 -2.37
N GLU A 66 -5.17 -22.09 -3.23
CA GLU A 66 -4.14 -23.09 -3.53
C GLU A 66 -3.24 -23.40 -2.31
N HIS A 67 -2.93 -22.39 -1.49
CA HIS A 67 -2.15 -22.57 -0.25
C HIS A 67 -2.96 -23.25 0.85
N SER A 68 -4.25 -22.90 0.98
CA SER A 68 -5.14 -23.50 1.98
C SER A 68 -5.38 -25.00 1.74
N ILE A 69 -5.21 -25.48 0.50
CA ILE A 69 -5.26 -26.92 0.18
C ILE A 69 -4.01 -27.65 0.69
N LYS A 70 -2.86 -26.96 0.83
CA LYS A 70 -1.59 -27.57 1.26
C LYS A 70 -1.39 -27.51 2.77
N ASP A 71 -1.85 -26.45 3.43
CA ASP A 71 -1.82 -26.33 4.89
C ASP A 71 -3.18 -26.71 5.50
N LYS A 72 -3.30 -27.96 5.98
CA LYS A 72 -4.51 -28.49 6.66
C LYS A 72 -4.94 -27.72 7.92
N ASN A 73 -4.14 -26.76 8.39
CA ASN A 73 -4.44 -25.90 9.54
C ASN A 73 -4.87 -24.48 9.15
N PHE A 74 -4.86 -24.14 7.85
CA PHE A 74 -5.19 -22.80 7.40
C PHE A 74 -6.67 -22.76 6.98
N ASN A 75 -7.55 -22.47 7.95
CA ASN A 75 -8.91 -22.06 7.61
C ASN A 75 -8.81 -20.87 6.65
N VAL A 76 -9.55 -20.88 5.54
CA VAL A 76 -9.57 -19.82 4.51
C VAL A 76 -10.28 -18.54 5.00
N GLU A 77 -10.66 -18.53 6.28
CA GLU A 77 -11.27 -17.44 7.04
C GLU A 77 -10.42 -16.14 7.23
N PRO A 78 -9.07 -16.08 7.07
CA PRO A 78 -8.34 -14.83 7.27
C PRO A 78 -8.38 -13.90 6.04
N PHE A 79 -8.89 -14.36 4.89
CA PHE A 79 -9.06 -13.54 3.69
C PHE A 79 -10.51 -13.07 3.47
N THR A 80 -11.40 -13.34 4.44
CA THR A 80 -12.87 -13.24 4.32
C THR A 80 -13.39 -11.84 4.00
N LYS A 81 -12.61 -10.79 4.26
CA LYS A 81 -13.02 -9.41 4.00
C LYS A 81 -12.00 -8.60 3.20
N ALA A 82 -11.72 -9.07 1.99
CA ALA A 82 -11.05 -8.29 0.96
C ALA A 82 -11.99 -7.18 0.45
N VAL A 83 -11.88 -5.97 1.01
CA VAL A 83 -12.69 -4.81 0.58
C VAL A 83 -11.99 -4.12 -0.58
N LEU A 84 -12.65 -4.02 -1.72
CA LEU A 84 -12.23 -3.16 -2.82
C LEU A 84 -12.79 -1.77 -2.55
N TYR A 85 -11.91 -0.81 -2.33
CA TYR A 85 -12.25 0.60 -2.19
C TYR A 85 -11.69 1.34 -3.39
N CYS A 86 -12.46 1.37 -4.47
CA CYS A 86 -11.99 1.83 -5.78
C CYS A 86 -12.71 3.08 -6.29
N ARG A 87 -13.86 3.44 -5.71
CA ARG A 87 -14.67 4.61 -6.10
C ARG A 87 -15.11 5.41 -4.87
N ASP A 88 -15.19 6.72 -5.00
CA ASP A 88 -15.57 7.66 -3.93
C ASP A 88 -17.01 7.46 -3.40
N HIS A 89 -17.86 6.69 -4.11
CA HIS A 89 -19.27 6.44 -3.75
C HIS A 89 -19.55 5.01 -3.27
N GLU A 90 -18.55 4.13 -3.23
CA GLU A 90 -18.71 2.85 -2.54
C GLU A 90 -18.64 3.12 -1.04
N LYS A 91 -19.62 2.62 -0.26
CA LYS A 91 -19.58 2.77 1.19
C LYS A 91 -18.36 2.01 1.73
N PHE A 92 -17.33 2.74 2.17
CA PHE A 92 -16.29 2.14 2.98
C PHE A 92 -16.86 1.96 4.37
N GLU A 93 -17.13 0.71 4.77
CA GLU A 93 -17.70 0.42 6.08
C GLU A 93 -16.87 1.00 7.23
N TYR A 94 -15.55 1.15 7.02
CA TYR A 94 -14.61 1.70 8.00
C TYR A 94 -14.32 3.20 7.81
N GLY A 95 -15.05 3.88 6.93
CA GLY A 95 -14.82 5.28 6.59
C GLY A 95 -15.74 6.28 7.26
N ASP A 96 -16.87 5.81 7.76
CA ASP A 96 -17.90 6.62 8.42
C ASP A 96 -17.53 6.95 9.89
N GLY A 97 -16.33 6.56 10.35
CA GLY A 97 -15.84 6.84 11.71
C GLY A 97 -16.48 6.01 12.83
N THR A 98 -17.49 5.20 12.50
CA THR A 98 -18.25 4.35 13.41
C THR A 98 -17.71 2.92 13.50
N SER A 99 -17.18 2.37 12.40
CA SER A 99 -16.65 1.01 12.39
C SER A 99 -15.13 1.00 12.57
N LEU A 100 -14.67 0.20 13.54
CA LEU A 100 -13.25 -0.05 13.78
C LEU A 100 -12.73 -1.13 12.82
N LEU A 101 -11.54 -0.91 12.27
CA LEU A 101 -10.86 -1.92 11.48
C LEU A 101 -10.35 -3.02 12.41
N LYS A 102 -10.92 -4.21 12.28
CA LYS A 102 -10.51 -5.41 13.01
C LYS A 102 -9.22 -6.00 12.45
N PRO A 103 -8.49 -6.83 13.22
CA PRO A 103 -7.38 -7.66 12.75
C PRO A 103 -7.69 -8.47 11.48
N LYS A 104 -6.64 -8.90 10.76
CA LYS A 104 -6.72 -9.82 9.61
C LYS A 104 -7.64 -9.34 8.48
N ASN A 105 -7.74 -8.03 8.27
CA ASN A 105 -8.50 -7.44 7.16
C ASN A 105 -7.55 -6.97 6.05
N ILE A 106 -7.96 -7.17 4.79
CA ILE A 106 -7.22 -6.67 3.61
C ILE A 106 -8.09 -5.68 2.86
N ILE A 107 -7.57 -4.49 2.64
CA ILE A 107 -8.25 -3.45 1.87
C ILE A 107 -7.42 -3.21 0.62
N TYR A 108 -8.03 -3.37 -0.54
CA TYR A 108 -7.43 -3.00 -1.82
C TYR A 108 -7.98 -1.65 -2.24
N SER A 109 -7.10 -0.69 -2.52
CA SER A 109 -7.51 0.66 -2.84
C SER A 109 -6.70 1.26 -3.98
N THR A 110 -7.19 2.35 -4.56
CA THR A 110 -6.43 3.18 -5.50
C THR A 110 -5.99 4.46 -4.80
N ASN A 111 -5.02 5.20 -5.36
CA ASN A 111 -4.56 6.47 -4.79
C ASN A 111 -5.68 7.47 -4.47
N LEU A 112 -6.71 7.50 -5.32
CA LEU A 112 -7.82 8.44 -5.19
C LEU A 112 -8.81 7.98 -4.12
N ALA A 113 -8.97 6.67 -3.99
CA ALA A 113 -9.95 6.10 -3.13
C ALA A 113 -9.49 6.24 -1.65
N GLY A 114 -10.31 6.91 -0.85
CA GLY A 114 -10.24 6.95 0.61
C GLY A 114 -9.63 8.26 1.08
N ARG A 115 -9.51 9.22 0.16
CA ARG A 115 -9.11 10.59 0.46
C ARG A 115 -10.14 11.23 1.38
N GLY A 116 -9.68 11.72 2.54
CA GLY A 116 -10.56 12.27 3.57
C GLY A 116 -11.13 11.21 4.52
N THR A 117 -10.88 9.92 4.28
CA THR A 117 -11.33 8.84 5.15
C THR A 117 -10.32 8.58 6.28
N ASP A 118 -10.82 8.51 7.51
CA ASP A 118 -10.02 8.14 8.67
C ASP A 118 -10.27 6.70 9.09
N ILE A 119 -9.25 5.85 8.92
CA ILE A 119 -9.33 4.43 9.24
C ILE A 119 -8.99 4.27 10.72
N ARG A 120 -10.03 4.16 11.55
CA ARG A 120 -9.86 3.92 12.99
C ARG A 120 -9.54 2.45 13.22
N LEU A 121 -8.48 2.18 13.98
CA LEU A 121 -8.02 0.82 14.28
C LEU A 121 -8.66 0.34 15.59
N ASP A 122 -9.07 -0.93 15.61
CA ASP A 122 -9.49 -1.62 16.84
C ASP A 122 -8.30 -1.82 17.79
N GLU A 123 -8.55 -1.93 19.10
CA GLU A 123 -7.47 -2.07 20.09
C GLU A 123 -6.61 -3.32 19.86
N GLU A 124 -7.23 -4.43 19.46
CA GLU A 124 -6.50 -5.65 19.13
C GLU A 124 -5.53 -5.43 17.97
N LEU A 125 -5.96 -4.69 16.95
CA LEU A 125 -5.11 -4.36 15.80
C LEU A 125 -3.96 -3.41 16.18
N LYS A 126 -4.21 -2.45 17.07
CA LYS A 126 -3.15 -1.56 17.58
C LYS A 126 -2.07 -2.35 18.33
N ASN A 127 -2.49 -3.30 19.17
CA ASN A 127 -1.59 -4.17 19.92
C ASN A 127 -0.77 -5.11 19.00
N ASN A 128 -1.33 -5.52 17.86
CA ASN A 128 -0.62 -6.32 16.85
C ASN A 128 0.35 -5.50 15.97
N GLY A 129 0.58 -4.22 16.28
CA GLY A 129 1.49 -3.33 15.53
C GLY A 129 0.79 -2.42 14.51
N GLY A 130 -0.54 -2.39 14.51
CA GLY A 130 -1.37 -1.48 13.71
C GLY A 130 -1.34 -1.76 12.21
N LEU A 131 -1.83 -0.78 11.44
CA LEU A 131 -2.02 -0.89 9.99
C LEU A 131 -0.69 -1.03 9.25
N HIS A 132 -0.60 -2.02 8.36
CA HIS A 132 0.47 -2.14 7.38
C HIS A 132 -0.01 -1.62 6.02
N VAL A 133 0.80 -0.81 5.33
CA VAL A 133 0.46 -0.26 4.02
C VAL A 133 1.42 -0.82 2.97
N ILE A 134 0.88 -1.46 1.94
CA ILE A 134 1.65 -1.94 0.80
C ILE A 134 1.35 -1.06 -0.40
N VAL A 135 2.37 -0.41 -0.97
CA VAL A 135 2.24 0.29 -2.24
C VAL A 135 2.71 -0.66 -3.35
N ALA A 136 1.79 -1.11 -4.19
CA ALA A 136 1.99 -2.16 -5.18
C ALA A 136 2.52 -1.64 -6.53
N TYR A 137 2.99 -0.40 -6.61
CA TYR A 137 3.49 0.23 -7.83
C TYR A 137 4.45 1.36 -7.44
N LEU A 138 5.22 1.90 -8.39
CA LEU A 138 6.10 3.03 -8.11
C LEU A 138 5.31 4.34 -8.27
N PRO A 139 5.07 5.13 -7.21
CA PRO A 139 4.36 6.39 -7.32
C PRO A 139 5.08 7.38 -8.25
N GLU A 140 4.32 8.24 -8.95
CA GLU A 140 4.87 9.22 -9.89
C GLU A 140 5.81 10.23 -9.22
N ASN A 141 5.54 10.57 -7.96
CA ASN A 141 6.37 11.50 -7.19
C ASN A 141 6.42 11.12 -5.70
N LEU A 142 7.32 11.79 -4.97
CA LEU A 142 7.53 11.56 -3.54
C LEU A 142 6.27 11.90 -2.72
N ARG A 143 5.53 12.94 -3.12
CA ARG A 143 4.32 13.36 -2.42
C ARG A 143 3.26 12.26 -2.36
N VAL A 144 3.05 11.54 -3.47
CA VAL A 144 2.07 10.43 -3.51
C VAL A 144 2.53 9.26 -2.65
N GLU A 145 3.84 8.97 -2.64
CA GLU A 145 4.44 7.94 -1.76
C GLU A 145 4.23 8.28 -0.28
N GLU A 146 4.58 9.51 0.13
CA GLU A 146 4.41 9.98 1.51
C GLU A 146 2.93 10.00 1.95
N GLN A 147 2.02 10.36 1.04
CA GLN A 147 0.58 10.31 1.31
C GLN A 147 0.07 8.88 1.50
N ALA A 148 0.57 7.94 0.71
CA ALA A 148 0.26 6.52 0.84
C ALA A 148 0.76 5.97 2.19
N PHE A 149 2.02 6.22 2.51
CA PHE A 149 2.62 5.77 3.77
C PHE A 149 2.01 6.45 4.99
N GLY A 150 1.60 7.71 4.87
CA GLY A 150 0.86 8.45 5.90
C GLY A 150 -0.56 7.95 6.19
N ARG A 151 -1.03 6.91 5.48
CA ARG A 151 -2.24 6.16 5.85
C ARG A 151 -2.02 5.26 7.07
N ALA A 152 -0.78 4.85 7.33
CA ALA A 152 -0.40 4.14 8.54
C ALA A 152 0.00 5.13 9.66
N ALA A 153 0.03 4.63 10.90
CA ALA A 153 0.57 5.33 12.07
C ALA A 153 -0.05 6.72 12.33
N ARG A 154 -1.39 6.81 12.30
CA ARG A 154 -2.10 8.05 12.65
C ARG A 154 -2.20 8.21 14.16
N CYS A 155 -2.16 9.46 14.63
CA CYS A 155 -2.39 9.80 16.03
C CYS A 155 -1.55 8.99 17.06
N GLY A 156 -0.31 8.66 16.71
CA GLY A 156 0.59 7.91 17.60
C GLY A 156 0.45 6.38 17.54
N ASP A 157 -0.48 5.85 16.73
CA ASP A 157 -0.59 4.42 16.49
C ASP A 157 0.69 3.88 15.82
N GLN A 158 1.01 2.61 16.10
CA GLN A 158 2.05 1.90 15.36
C GLN A 158 1.58 1.66 13.92
N GLY A 159 2.51 1.72 12.99
CA GLY A 159 2.21 1.45 11.60
C GLY A 159 3.47 1.19 10.81
N THR A 160 3.30 0.39 9.76
CA THR A 160 4.40 0.07 8.85
C THR A 160 3.97 0.29 7.42
N ALA A 161 4.91 0.60 6.54
CA ALA A 161 4.64 0.56 5.11
C ALA A 161 5.77 -0.07 4.33
N GLN A 162 5.44 -0.68 3.22
CA GLN A 162 6.38 -1.30 2.31
C GLN A 162 6.04 -0.92 0.88
N LEU A 163 7.08 -0.68 0.09
CA LEU A 163 6.97 -0.44 -1.34
C LEU A 163 7.35 -1.73 -2.08
N ILE A 164 6.41 -2.32 -2.82
CA ILE A 164 6.62 -3.51 -3.63
C ILE A 164 6.35 -3.14 -5.09
N VAL A 165 7.41 -3.01 -5.87
CA VAL A 165 7.33 -2.49 -7.24
C VAL A 165 7.67 -3.55 -8.25
N TYR A 166 7.04 -3.41 -9.41
CA TYR A 166 7.38 -4.18 -10.60
C TYR A 166 8.02 -3.24 -11.62
N ALA A 167 9.30 -3.46 -11.93
CA ALA A 167 10.02 -2.65 -12.90
C ALA A 167 9.83 -3.22 -14.31
N ASN A 168 8.87 -2.69 -15.06
CA ASN A 168 8.48 -3.25 -16.36
C ASN A 168 9.29 -2.73 -17.56
N GLU A 169 10.35 -1.92 -17.36
CA GLU A 169 11.03 -1.26 -18.47
C GLU A 169 12.56 -1.32 -18.33
N ILE A 170 13.18 -2.20 -19.14
CA ILE A 170 14.53 -2.02 -19.71
C ILE A 170 15.71 -1.97 -18.71
N GLU A 171 15.57 -2.52 -17.51
CA GLU A 171 16.70 -2.72 -16.58
C GLU A 171 16.94 -4.20 -16.24
N HIS A 172 16.58 -5.12 -17.15
CA HIS A 172 16.77 -6.56 -17.02
C HIS A 172 18.25 -7.01 -16.87
N GLY A 173 19.22 -6.10 -17.01
CA GLY A 173 20.66 -6.40 -16.96
C GLY A 173 21.49 -5.64 -15.93
N LYS A 174 20.89 -4.83 -15.05
CA LYS A 174 21.62 -4.12 -13.98
C LYS A 174 20.93 -4.38 -12.66
N ASN A 175 21.71 -4.60 -11.58
CA ASN A 175 21.21 -4.69 -10.21
C ASN A 175 20.16 -3.60 -9.95
N LEU A 176 18.89 -4.00 -10.00
CA LEU A 176 17.72 -3.15 -9.81
C LEU A 176 17.73 -2.72 -8.34
N ASN A 177 18.19 -1.51 -8.09
CA ASN A 177 18.18 -0.92 -6.76
C ASN A 177 17.03 0.09 -6.71
N ILE A 178 16.13 -0.07 -5.73
CA ILE A 178 15.00 0.85 -5.51
C ILE A 178 15.47 2.31 -5.40
N SER A 179 16.65 2.55 -4.83
CA SER A 179 17.24 3.88 -4.67
C SER A 179 17.45 4.55 -6.03
N LYS A 180 17.89 3.79 -7.05
CA LYS A 180 18.06 4.32 -8.42
C LYS A 180 16.72 4.67 -9.04
N LEU A 181 15.70 3.83 -8.83
CA LEU A 181 14.34 4.10 -9.31
C LEU A 181 13.75 5.37 -8.67
N LYS A 182 13.88 5.52 -7.33
CA LYS A 182 13.46 6.73 -6.61
C LYS A 182 14.21 7.97 -7.10
N LEU A 183 15.52 7.89 -7.33
CA LEU A 183 16.32 9.01 -7.86
C LEU A 183 15.90 9.41 -9.28
N LYS A 184 15.73 8.44 -10.19
CA LYS A 184 15.29 8.68 -11.57
C LYS A 184 13.91 9.33 -11.61
N ARG A 185 12.99 8.87 -10.75
CA ARG A 185 11.68 9.49 -10.55
C ARG A 185 11.82 10.95 -10.12
N ASN A 186 12.57 11.21 -9.05
CA ASN A 186 12.70 12.56 -8.49
C ASN A 186 13.31 13.55 -9.51
N ALA A 187 14.31 13.10 -10.29
CA ALA A 187 14.89 13.91 -11.36
C ALA A 187 13.89 14.23 -12.49
N LYS A 188 13.02 13.27 -12.84
CA LYS A 188 11.95 13.47 -13.83
C LYS A 188 10.93 14.49 -13.34
N GLU A 189 10.56 14.44 -12.06
CA GLU A 189 9.61 15.38 -11.46
C GLU A 189 10.18 16.80 -11.41
N ILE A 190 11.45 16.98 -11.00
CA ILE A 190 12.10 18.31 -11.00
C ILE A 190 12.07 18.93 -12.40
N ARG A 191 12.42 18.15 -13.44
CA ARG A 191 12.36 18.62 -14.84
C ARG A 191 10.95 19.00 -15.28
N ARG A 192 9.93 18.24 -14.82
CA ARG A 192 8.53 18.54 -15.11
C ARG A 192 8.11 19.86 -14.47
N ILE A 193 8.44 20.06 -13.19
CA ILE A 193 8.12 21.29 -12.46
C ILE A 193 8.82 22.48 -13.11
N GLN A 194 10.11 22.37 -13.43
CA GLN A 194 10.87 23.44 -14.07
C GLN A 194 10.21 23.89 -15.38
N LYS A 195 9.84 22.95 -16.26
CA LYS A 195 9.14 23.28 -17.51
C LYS A 195 7.82 24.02 -17.30
N ILE A 196 7.09 23.66 -16.25
CA ILE A 196 5.83 24.34 -15.90
C ILE A 196 6.15 25.76 -15.43
N THR A 197 7.15 25.92 -14.54
CA THR A 197 7.58 27.23 -14.05
C THR A 197 8.03 28.14 -15.20
N ASP A 198 8.86 27.64 -16.11
CA ASP A 198 9.36 28.40 -17.27
C ASP A 198 8.20 28.89 -18.15
N TYR A 199 7.22 28.02 -18.44
CA TYR A 199 6.03 28.38 -19.23
C TYR A 199 5.20 29.52 -18.60
N TYR A 200 5.13 29.59 -17.27
CA TYR A 200 4.43 30.67 -16.57
C TYR A 200 5.28 31.92 -16.38
N GLN A 201 6.61 31.83 -16.48
CA GLN A 201 7.51 32.98 -16.45
C GLN A 201 7.68 33.66 -17.81
N GLU A 202 7.49 32.91 -18.90
CA GLU A 202 7.49 33.41 -20.29
C GLU A 202 6.17 34.07 -20.72
N LYS A 203 5.13 34.02 -19.87
CA LYS A 203 3.83 34.69 -20.07
C LYS A 203 3.68 35.92 -19.19
#